data_AF-G7WI11-F1
#
_entry.id   AF-G7WI11-F1
#
_cell.length_a   1.000
_cell.length_b   1.000
_cell.length_c   1.000
_cell.angle_alpha   90.00
_cell.angle_beta   90.00
_cell.angle_gamma   90.00
#
_symmetry.space_group_name_H-M   'P 1'
#
loop_
_entity.id
_entity.type
_entity.pdbx_description
1 polymer ?
#
loop_
_entity_poly.entity_id
_entity_poly.type
_entity_poly.pdbx_seq_one_letter_code
_entity_poly.pdbx_strand_id
1 'polypeptide(L)'
;MRIEVLDKVYECENDISAVEEVFNLVNDLLAESNQNFRCLEVDGLELNQDFDQYIVENIKEIKTIVVKVKTLQELLKDTFISVKEYSDRVIPEIDKLVDEFYQEVSSATWERFEQLLEGLQYVIDTLDVINKHQDEFANNQLPTIRQNLLKRIVMLQDALESQDRVRISDVLLYEIIPSFKSLSWEIDAHTSSGKVH
;
A
#
# COMPACT_ATOMS: atom_id res chain seq x y z
N MET A 1 10.32 -32.98 0.58
CA MET A 1 10.29 -31.51 0.42
C MET A 1 10.91 -30.85 1.63
N ARG A 2 11.59 -29.70 1.44
CA ARG A 2 12.10 -28.85 2.51
C ARG A 2 11.29 -27.55 2.58
N ILE A 3 10.85 -27.17 3.78
CA ILE A 3 10.13 -25.92 4.02
C ILE A 3 10.95 -25.08 4.99
N GLU A 4 11.30 -23.85 4.60
CA GLU A 4 12.15 -22.95 5.37
C GLU A 4 11.35 -21.73 5.83
N VAL A 5 11.47 -21.34 7.09
CA VAL A 5 10.91 -20.10 7.63
C VAL A 5 11.82 -19.57 8.73
N LEU A 6 12.14 -18.27 8.72
CA LEU A 6 13.09 -17.67 9.65
C LEU A 6 14.44 -18.43 9.66
N ASP A 7 14.83 -18.98 10.81
CA ASP A 7 16.01 -19.82 11.04
C ASP A 7 15.68 -21.32 11.12
N LYS A 8 14.42 -21.71 10.86
CA LYS A 8 13.94 -23.09 10.95
C LYS A 8 13.79 -23.74 9.59
N VAL A 9 14.06 -25.04 9.58
CA VAL A 9 13.94 -25.92 8.43
C VAL A 9 13.12 -27.14 8.83
N TYR A 10 12.07 -27.40 8.07
CA TYR A 10 11.20 -28.57 8.21
C TYR A 10 11.37 -29.48 6.99
N GLU A 11 11.34 -30.78 7.20
CA GLU A 11 11.31 -31.77 6.14
C GLU A 11 9.99 -32.54 6.21
N CYS A 12 9.32 -32.66 5.06
CA CYS A 12 8.07 -33.39 4.94
C CYS A 12 8.01 -34.15 3.62
N GLU A 13 7.08 -35.10 3.52
CA GLU A 13 6.81 -35.75 2.23
C GLU A 13 6.18 -34.77 1.25
N ASN A 14 6.31 -35.08 -0.05
CA ASN A 14 5.64 -34.37 -1.13
C ASN A 14 4.15 -34.80 -1.22
N ASP A 15 3.45 -34.55 -0.13
CA ASP A 15 2.02 -34.81 0.09
C ASP A 15 1.34 -33.59 0.67
N ILE A 16 0.10 -33.33 0.26
CA ILE A 16 -0.67 -32.16 0.68
C ILE A 16 -0.85 -32.15 2.20
N SER A 17 -1.19 -33.30 2.79
CA SER A 17 -1.45 -33.40 4.23
C SER A 17 -0.18 -33.09 5.04
N ALA A 18 0.97 -33.59 4.59
CA ALA A 18 2.25 -33.35 5.24
C ALA A 18 2.68 -31.86 5.15
N VAL A 19 2.39 -31.21 4.02
CA VAL A 19 2.64 -29.77 3.84
C VAL A 19 1.71 -28.92 4.70
N GLU A 20 0.41 -29.27 4.79
CA GLU A 20 -0.55 -28.60 5.66
C GLU A 20 -0.14 -28.68 7.14
N GLU A 21 0.33 -29.85 7.59
CA GLU A 21 0.86 -30.02 8.95
C GLU A 21 2.04 -29.08 9.22
N VAL A 22 2.98 -28.95 8.28
CA VAL A 22 4.10 -28.02 8.42
C VAL A 22 3.61 -26.57 8.41
N PHE A 23 2.66 -26.19 7.54
CA PHE A 23 2.13 -24.83 7.53
C PHE A 23 1.38 -24.45 8.80
N ASN A 24 0.72 -25.40 9.46
CA ASN A 24 0.15 -25.16 10.79
C ASN A 24 1.25 -24.82 11.82
N LEU A 25 2.37 -25.56 11.82
CA LEU A 25 3.52 -25.25 12.68
C LEU A 25 4.16 -23.90 12.34
N VAL A 26 4.22 -23.54 11.05
CA VAL A 26 4.69 -22.24 10.59
C VAL A 26 3.75 -21.14 11.11
N ASN A 27 2.44 -21.31 11.01
CA ASN A 27 1.47 -20.32 11.48
C ASN A 27 1.59 -20.08 13.00
N ASP A 28 1.75 -21.16 13.78
CA ASP A 28 2.00 -21.06 15.22
C ASP A 28 3.31 -20.31 15.52
N LEU A 29 4.39 -20.62 14.78
CA LEU A 29 5.67 -19.92 14.89
C LEU A 29 5.54 -18.42 14.57
N LEU A 30 4.79 -18.08 13.52
CA LEU A 30 4.59 -16.68 13.14
C LEU A 30 3.77 -15.94 14.18
N ALA A 31 2.73 -16.56 14.74
CA ALA A 31 1.90 -15.97 15.79
C ALA A 31 2.67 -15.66 17.08
N GLU A 32 3.70 -16.45 17.40
CA GLU A 32 4.61 -16.20 18.53
C GLU A 32 5.72 -15.19 18.20
N SER A 33 5.92 -14.88 16.92
CA SER A 33 6.94 -13.97 16.43
C SER A 33 6.35 -12.58 16.14
N ASN A 34 7.20 -11.55 16.05
CA ASN A 34 6.78 -10.23 15.53
C ASN A 34 6.89 -10.17 13.99
N GLN A 35 6.66 -11.30 13.30
CA GLN A 35 6.85 -11.48 11.87
C GLN A 35 5.54 -11.89 11.22
N ASN A 36 5.27 -11.33 10.06
CA ASN A 36 4.05 -11.52 9.29
C ASN A 36 4.40 -12.22 7.98
N PHE A 37 3.53 -13.11 7.53
CA PHE A 37 3.67 -13.73 6.21
C PHE A 37 3.69 -12.66 5.10
N ARG A 38 4.59 -12.82 4.13
CA ARG A 38 4.66 -11.97 2.94
C ARG A 38 4.30 -12.75 1.68
N CYS A 39 5.06 -13.80 1.39
CA CYS A 39 4.93 -14.60 0.17
C CYS A 39 5.65 -15.94 0.34
N LEU A 40 5.45 -16.85 -0.63
CA LEU A 40 6.23 -18.08 -0.74
C LEU A 40 7.24 -17.95 -1.88
N GLU A 41 8.40 -18.56 -1.71
CA GLU A 41 9.34 -18.80 -2.79
C GLU A 41 9.47 -20.30 -2.99
N VAL A 42 8.96 -20.82 -4.11
CA VAL A 42 8.93 -22.27 -4.40
C VAL A 42 9.98 -22.57 -5.46
N ASP A 43 10.99 -23.35 -5.10
CA ASP A 43 12.15 -23.67 -5.95
C ASP A 43 12.80 -22.43 -6.62
N GLY A 44 12.83 -21.31 -5.90
CA GLY A 44 13.37 -20.03 -6.37
C GLY A 44 12.37 -19.12 -7.09
N LEU A 45 11.12 -19.56 -7.29
CA LEU A 45 10.04 -18.76 -7.86
C LEU A 45 9.24 -18.06 -6.76
N GLU A 46 9.30 -16.73 -6.69
CA GLU A 46 8.50 -15.93 -5.75
C GLU A 46 7.02 -15.90 -6.19
N LEU A 47 6.14 -16.42 -5.34
CA LEU A 47 4.69 -16.49 -5.48
C LEU A 47 4.03 -15.59 -4.44
N ASN A 48 3.45 -14.49 -4.91
CA ASN A 48 2.78 -13.51 -4.06
C ASN A 48 1.27 -13.81 -3.88
N GLN A 49 0.68 -14.65 -4.73
CA GLN A 49 -0.75 -15.05 -4.71
C GLN A 49 -0.88 -16.49 -5.24
N ASP A 50 -2.06 -17.10 -5.07
CA ASP A 50 -2.45 -18.43 -5.60
C ASP A 50 -1.48 -19.58 -5.27
N PHE A 51 -0.73 -19.43 -4.18
CA PHE A 51 0.30 -20.41 -3.81
C PHE A 51 -0.29 -21.77 -3.42
N ASP A 52 -1.51 -21.80 -2.87
CA ASP A 52 -2.20 -23.06 -2.54
C ASP A 52 -2.43 -23.90 -3.81
N GLN A 53 -2.94 -23.27 -4.87
CA GLN A 53 -3.16 -23.93 -6.16
C GLN A 53 -1.84 -24.40 -6.76
N TYR A 54 -0.82 -23.54 -6.77
CA TYR A 54 0.50 -23.89 -7.29
C TYR A 54 1.09 -25.10 -6.57
N ILE A 55 1.01 -25.13 -5.23
CA ILE A 55 1.52 -26.25 -4.44
C ILE A 55 0.76 -27.54 -4.78
N VAL A 56 -0.57 -27.50 -4.84
CA VAL A 56 -1.39 -28.68 -5.17
C VAL A 56 -1.04 -29.25 -6.55
N GLU A 57 -0.90 -28.38 -7.55
CA GLU A 57 -0.60 -28.79 -8.92
C GLU A 57 0.82 -29.36 -9.09
N ASN A 58 1.77 -28.88 -8.29
CA ASN A 58 3.20 -29.19 -8.46
C ASN A 58 3.79 -30.01 -7.29
N ILE A 59 2.98 -30.47 -6.34
CA ILE A 59 3.43 -31.05 -5.06
C ILE A 59 4.49 -32.13 -5.22
N LYS A 60 4.38 -32.97 -6.26
CA LYS A 60 5.29 -34.11 -6.49
C LYS A 60 6.71 -33.70 -6.91
N GLU A 61 6.88 -32.49 -7.44
CA GLU A 61 8.16 -32.03 -7.98
C GLU A 61 8.84 -30.99 -7.09
N ILE A 62 8.07 -30.28 -6.25
CA ILE A 62 8.57 -29.22 -5.39
C ILE A 62 9.68 -29.73 -4.46
N LYS A 63 10.85 -29.08 -4.49
CA LYS A 63 11.97 -29.45 -3.62
C LYS A 63 12.02 -28.58 -2.38
N THR A 64 11.90 -27.26 -2.56
CA THR A 64 12.01 -26.27 -1.50
C THR A 64 10.85 -25.27 -1.56
N ILE A 65 10.28 -24.96 -0.39
CA ILE A 65 9.41 -23.81 -0.17
C ILE A 65 10.09 -22.93 0.88
N VAL A 66 10.29 -21.65 0.57
CA VAL A 66 10.78 -20.66 1.55
C VAL A 66 9.63 -19.71 1.87
N VAL A 67 9.21 -19.69 3.14
CA VAL A 67 8.22 -18.76 3.67
C VAL A 67 8.91 -17.43 3.94
N LYS A 68 8.65 -16.45 3.09
CA LYS A 68 9.14 -15.09 3.28
C LYS A 68 8.22 -14.37 4.25
N VAL A 69 8.84 -13.71 5.22
CA VAL A 69 8.14 -12.94 6.25
C VAL A 69 8.66 -11.51 6.29
N LYS A 70 7.87 -10.62 6.91
CA LYS A 70 8.21 -9.23 7.16
C LYS A 70 7.78 -8.83 8.56
N THR A 71 8.57 -7.98 9.19
CA THR A 71 8.16 -7.28 10.40
C THR A 71 7.02 -6.30 10.09
N LEU A 72 6.26 -5.93 11.12
CA LEU A 72 5.24 -4.88 10.99
C LEU A 72 5.86 -3.57 10.44
N GLN A 73 7.07 -3.22 10.88
CA GLN A 73 7.79 -2.04 10.41
C GLN A 73 8.10 -2.09 8.91
N GLU A 74 8.51 -3.25 8.39
CA GLU A 74 8.75 -3.43 6.95
C GLU A 74 7.46 -3.31 6.14
N LEU A 75 6.35 -3.89 6.63
CA LEU A 75 5.04 -3.77 5.98
C LEU A 75 4.55 -2.32 5.93
N LEU A 76 4.70 -1.59 7.03
CA LEU A 76 4.32 -0.18 7.10
C LEU A 76 5.23 0.67 6.19
N LYS A 77 6.52 0.33 6.09
CA LYS A 77 7.44 0.97 5.15
C LYS A 77 7.05 0.75 3.69
N ASP A 78 6.68 -0.47 3.29
CA ASP A 78 6.19 -0.74 1.93
C ASP A 78 4.91 0.04 1.65
N THR A 79 4.01 0.10 2.63
CA THR A 79 2.76 0.86 2.55
C THR A 79 3.05 2.34 2.31
N PHE A 80 4.02 2.92 3.02
CA PHE A 80 4.47 4.29 2.80
C PHE A 80 5.03 4.52 1.40
N ILE A 81 5.87 3.60 0.92
CA ILE A 81 6.44 3.67 -0.43
C ILE A 81 5.32 3.68 -1.48
N SER A 82 4.33 2.80 -1.35
CA SER A 82 3.18 2.74 -2.27
C SER A 82 2.40 4.06 -2.30
N VAL A 83 2.12 4.66 -1.15
CA VAL A 83 1.42 5.96 -1.06
C VAL A 83 2.24 7.08 -1.67
N LYS A 84 3.56 7.08 -1.46
CA LYS A 84 4.47 8.06 -2.07
C LYS A 84 4.48 7.92 -3.60
N GLU A 85 4.64 6.71 -4.12
CA GLU A 85 4.63 6.44 -5.56
C GLU A 85 3.30 6.84 -6.21
N TYR A 86 2.17 6.65 -5.52
CA TYR A 86 0.90 7.18 -5.94
C TYR A 86 0.90 8.72 -5.95
N SER A 87 1.37 9.35 -4.88
CA SER A 87 1.42 10.82 -4.72
C SER A 87 2.28 11.48 -5.81
N ASP A 88 3.45 10.91 -6.11
CA ASP A 88 4.37 11.41 -7.13
C ASP A 88 3.78 11.30 -8.55
N ARG A 89 2.97 10.27 -8.81
CA ARG A 89 2.27 10.09 -10.09
C ARG A 89 1.03 10.96 -10.23
N VAL A 90 0.28 11.18 -9.14
CA VAL A 90 -1.01 11.88 -9.22
C VAL A 90 -0.85 13.39 -9.34
N ILE A 91 0.18 13.99 -8.74
CA ILE A 91 0.43 15.44 -8.82
C ILE A 91 0.44 15.97 -10.28
N PRO A 92 1.25 15.43 -11.20
CA PRO A 92 1.25 15.91 -12.59
C PRO A 92 -0.06 15.62 -13.34
N GLU A 93 -0.84 14.61 -12.93
CA GLU A 93 -2.17 14.37 -13.50
C GLU A 93 -3.19 15.39 -12.98
N ILE A 94 -3.08 15.81 -11.71
CA ILE A 94 -3.90 16.89 -11.15
C ILE A 94 -3.60 18.22 -11.86
N ASP A 95 -2.33 18.52 -12.15
CA ASP A 95 -1.96 19.72 -12.91
C ASP A 95 -2.66 19.76 -14.27
N LYS A 96 -2.75 18.62 -14.98
CA LYS A 96 -3.50 18.53 -16.25
C LYS A 96 -5.01 18.72 -16.05
N LEU A 97 -5.58 18.13 -15.01
CA LEU A 97 -7.00 18.30 -14.68
C LEU A 97 -7.32 19.77 -14.39
N VAL A 98 -6.45 20.48 -13.67
CA VAL A 98 -6.59 21.92 -13.40
C VAL A 98 -6.66 22.70 -14.70
N ASP A 99 -5.74 22.48 -15.63
CA ASP A 99 -5.73 23.16 -16.93
C ASP A 99 -7.03 22.91 -17.73
N GLU A 100 -7.52 21.67 -17.71
CA GLU A 100 -8.76 21.28 -18.41
C GLU A 100 -10.01 21.89 -17.78
N PHE A 101 -10.10 21.93 -16.45
CA PHE A 101 -11.24 22.54 -15.76
C PHE A 101 -11.30 24.07 -15.93
N TYR A 102 -10.17 24.75 -16.12
CA TYR A 102 -10.14 26.17 -16.50
C TYR A 102 -10.50 26.42 -17.97
N GLN A 103 -10.22 25.46 -18.86
CA GLN A 103 -10.40 25.62 -20.31
C GLN A 103 -11.65 24.88 -20.81
N GLU A 104 -11.46 23.66 -21.31
CA GLU A 104 -12.50 22.83 -21.90
C GLU A 104 -12.55 21.47 -21.20
N VAL A 105 -13.72 21.18 -20.62
CA VAL A 105 -13.98 19.94 -19.90
C VAL A 105 -14.63 18.95 -20.86
N SER A 106 -13.98 17.80 -21.01
CA SER A 106 -14.50 16.67 -21.79
C SER A 106 -15.06 15.58 -20.87
N SER A 107 -15.70 14.54 -21.44
CA SER A 107 -16.06 13.34 -20.67
C SER A 107 -14.82 12.65 -20.08
N ALA A 108 -13.69 12.66 -20.78
CA ALA A 108 -12.43 12.08 -20.30
C ALA A 108 -11.82 12.90 -19.13
N THR A 109 -12.08 14.20 -19.07
CA THR A 109 -11.72 15.03 -17.91
C THR A 109 -12.47 14.57 -16.67
N TRP A 110 -13.78 14.32 -16.79
CA TRP A 110 -14.59 13.80 -15.69
C TRP A 110 -14.18 12.39 -15.26
N GLU A 111 -13.90 11.49 -16.20
CA GLU A 111 -13.44 10.13 -15.89
C GLU A 111 -12.13 10.15 -15.09
N ARG A 112 -11.16 10.97 -15.48
CA ARG A 112 -9.91 11.13 -14.72
C ARG A 112 -10.12 11.80 -13.38
N PHE A 113 -11.08 12.71 -13.26
CA PHE A 113 -11.45 13.29 -11.98
C PHE A 113 -12.08 12.25 -11.05
N GLU A 114 -12.93 11.36 -11.55
CA GLU A 114 -13.47 10.22 -10.78
C GLU A 114 -12.34 9.29 -10.30
N GLN A 115 -11.39 8.95 -11.18
CA GLN A 115 -10.20 8.16 -10.80
C GLN A 115 -9.35 8.85 -9.72
N LEU A 116 -9.24 10.19 -9.77
CA LEU A 116 -8.58 10.96 -8.72
C LEU A 116 -9.32 10.85 -7.37
N LEU A 117 -10.65 10.91 -7.37
CA LEU A 117 -11.45 10.74 -6.14
C LEU A 117 -11.28 9.35 -5.54
N GLU A 118 -11.25 8.30 -6.36
CA GLU A 118 -10.97 6.94 -5.90
C GLU A 118 -9.58 6.84 -5.28
N GLY A 119 -8.57 7.42 -5.92
CA GLY A 119 -7.21 7.39 -5.40
C GLY A 119 -7.03 8.27 -4.15
N LEU A 120 -7.77 9.36 -3.99
CA LEU A 120 -7.85 10.11 -2.73
C LEU A 120 -8.42 9.25 -1.60
N GLN A 121 -9.48 8.48 -1.87
CA GLN A 121 -10.04 7.55 -0.89
C GLN A 121 -9.03 6.47 -0.50
N TYR A 122 -8.35 5.86 -1.48
CA TYR A 122 -7.27 4.90 -1.22
C TYR A 122 -6.18 5.47 -0.29
N VAL A 123 -5.77 6.72 -0.50
CA VAL A 123 -4.77 7.39 0.36
C VAL A 123 -5.30 7.56 1.77
N ILE A 124 -6.55 8.01 1.94
CA ILE A 124 -7.17 8.14 3.27
C ILE A 124 -7.23 6.80 4.00
N ASP A 125 -7.69 5.75 3.33
CA ASP A 125 -7.81 4.40 3.91
C ASP A 125 -6.44 3.86 4.32
N THR A 126 -5.43 4.11 3.50
CA THR A 126 -4.06 3.69 3.79
C THR A 126 -3.48 4.45 4.99
N LEU A 127 -3.74 5.76 5.08
CA LEU A 127 -3.36 6.55 6.25
C LEU A 127 -4.07 6.07 7.52
N ASP A 128 -5.31 5.59 7.42
CA ASP A 128 -6.03 4.99 8.55
C ASP A 128 -5.41 3.67 9.01
N VAL A 129 -4.90 2.84 8.09
CA VAL A 129 -4.14 1.64 8.45
C VAL A 129 -2.86 2.01 9.17
N ILE A 130 -2.07 2.96 8.64
CA ILE A 130 -0.83 3.41 9.27
C ILE A 130 -1.09 3.99 10.66
N ASN A 131 -2.14 4.81 10.81
CA ASN A 131 -2.45 5.47 12.07
C ASN A 131 -2.84 4.48 13.19
N LYS A 132 -3.38 3.30 12.87
CA LYS A 132 -3.62 2.24 13.87
C LYS A 132 -2.32 1.71 14.49
N HIS A 133 -1.19 1.95 13.85
CA HIS A 133 0.14 1.55 14.29
C HIS A 133 1.03 2.77 14.62
N GLN A 134 0.41 3.88 15.06
CA GLN A 134 1.10 5.15 15.37
C GLN A 134 2.26 5.02 16.38
N ASP A 135 2.23 4.02 17.26
CA ASP A 135 3.28 3.80 18.27
C ASP A 135 4.62 3.44 17.61
N GLU A 136 4.61 2.93 16.38
CA GLU A 136 5.81 2.66 15.57
C GLU A 136 6.40 3.94 14.94
N PHE A 137 5.64 5.04 14.90
CA PHE A 137 6.00 6.30 14.23
C PHE A 137 5.76 7.51 15.13
N ALA A 138 6.61 7.68 16.16
CA ALA A 138 6.52 8.82 17.04
C ALA A 138 6.63 10.17 16.29
N ASN A 139 5.80 11.14 16.67
CA ASN A 139 5.81 12.53 16.17
C ASN A 139 5.57 12.72 14.66
N ASN A 140 4.75 11.88 14.02
CA ASN A 140 4.40 12.06 12.61
C ASN A 140 3.23 13.05 12.39
N GLN A 141 3.22 13.74 11.25
CA GLN A 141 2.16 14.69 10.85
C GLN A 141 1.01 14.01 10.06
N LEU A 142 1.03 12.70 9.90
CA LEU A 142 0.08 11.96 9.06
C LEU A 142 -1.39 12.15 9.49
N PRO A 143 -1.75 12.17 10.80
CA PRO A 143 -3.11 12.45 11.23
C PRO A 143 -3.60 13.83 10.78
N THR A 144 -2.73 14.84 10.85
CA THR A 144 -3.05 16.21 10.44
C THR A 144 -3.21 16.30 8.93
N ILE A 145 -2.30 15.67 8.17
CA ILE A 145 -2.37 15.60 6.70
C ILE A 145 -3.67 14.92 6.27
N ARG A 146 -4.03 13.79 6.89
CA ARG A 146 -5.29 13.09 6.65
C ARG A 146 -6.50 13.98 6.91
N GLN A 147 -6.55 14.67 8.04
CA GLN A 147 -7.66 15.58 8.36
C GLN A 147 -7.77 16.72 7.35
N ASN A 148 -6.65 17.22 6.85
CA ASN A 148 -6.64 18.26 5.83
C ASN A 148 -7.18 17.72 4.50
N LEU A 149 -6.73 16.53 4.05
CA LEU A 149 -7.25 15.88 2.84
C LEU A 149 -8.77 15.67 2.92
N LEU A 150 -9.29 15.19 4.05
CA LEU A 150 -10.75 15.05 4.25
C LEU A 150 -11.50 16.39 4.09
N LYS A 151 -10.96 17.48 4.65
CA LYS A 151 -11.55 18.82 4.45
C LYS A 151 -11.51 19.24 2.99
N ARG A 152 -10.46 18.87 2.24
CA ARG A 152 -10.34 19.23 0.82
C ARG A 152 -11.30 18.43 -0.06
N ILE A 153 -11.57 17.17 0.29
CA ILE A 153 -12.62 16.36 -0.35
C ILE A 153 -13.99 17.04 -0.16
N VAL A 154 -14.30 17.55 1.04
CA VAL A 154 -15.54 18.31 1.26
C VAL A 154 -15.59 19.58 0.38
N MET A 155 -14.47 20.29 0.23
CA MET A 155 -14.41 21.46 -0.66
C MET A 155 -14.62 21.09 -2.13
N LEU A 156 -14.11 19.94 -2.58
CA LEU A 156 -14.37 19.41 -3.93
C LEU A 156 -15.84 19.03 -4.12
N GLN A 157 -16.45 18.40 -3.11
CA GLN A 157 -17.86 18.06 -3.13
C GLN A 157 -18.73 19.31 -3.27
N ASP A 158 -18.50 20.33 -2.45
CA ASP A 158 -19.23 21.60 -2.54
C ASP A 158 -19.13 22.21 -3.95
N ALA A 159 -17.92 22.20 -4.53
CA ALA A 159 -17.66 22.75 -5.86
C ALA A 159 -18.35 21.94 -6.96
N LEU A 160 -18.41 20.61 -6.81
CA LEU A 160 -19.11 19.71 -7.72
C LEU A 160 -20.63 19.94 -7.66
N GLU A 161 -21.20 20.05 -6.46
CA GLU A 161 -22.62 20.32 -6.24
C GLU A 161 -23.04 21.68 -6.82
N SER A 162 -22.18 22.68 -6.71
CA SER A 162 -22.39 24.00 -7.33
C SER A 162 -22.01 24.07 -8.81
N GLN A 163 -21.50 22.97 -9.40
CA GLN A 163 -20.96 22.90 -10.76
C GLN A 163 -19.90 23.98 -11.06
N ASP A 164 -19.15 24.39 -10.04
CA ASP A 164 -18.17 25.47 -10.12
C ASP A 164 -16.80 24.90 -10.50
N ARG A 165 -16.54 24.85 -11.81
CA ARG A 165 -15.29 24.32 -12.37
C ARG A 165 -14.06 25.13 -11.96
N VAL A 166 -14.21 26.43 -11.77
CA VAL A 166 -13.12 27.30 -11.30
C VAL A 166 -12.77 26.91 -9.88
N ARG A 167 -13.77 26.73 -9.01
CA ARG A 167 -13.56 26.27 -7.64
C ARG A 167 -13.00 24.84 -7.57
N ILE A 168 -13.42 23.92 -8.45
CA ILE A 168 -12.79 22.59 -8.56
C ILE A 168 -11.30 22.74 -8.86
N SER A 169 -10.95 23.54 -9.88
CA SER A 169 -9.57 23.81 -10.28
C SER A 169 -8.75 24.41 -9.13
N ASP A 170 -9.31 25.41 -8.43
CA ASP A 170 -8.65 26.08 -7.31
C ASP A 170 -8.39 25.11 -6.15
N VAL A 171 -9.35 24.25 -5.81
CA VAL A 171 -9.17 23.25 -4.75
C VAL A 171 -8.11 22.22 -5.15
N LEU A 172 -8.13 21.75 -6.40
CA LEU A 172 -7.12 20.84 -6.91
C LEU A 172 -5.70 21.45 -6.84
N LEU A 173 -5.55 22.67 -7.36
CA LEU A 173 -4.27 23.36 -7.49
C LEU A 173 -3.70 23.82 -6.14
N TYR A 174 -4.52 24.50 -5.34
CA TYR A 174 -4.03 25.19 -4.14
C TYR A 174 -4.22 24.39 -2.86
N GLU A 175 -4.97 23.30 -2.87
CA GLU A 175 -5.26 22.52 -1.66
C GLU A 175 -4.86 21.05 -1.77
N ILE A 176 -5.24 20.36 -2.85
CA ILE A 176 -4.95 18.93 -3.03
C ILE A 176 -3.47 18.70 -3.36
N ILE A 177 -2.91 19.40 -4.35
CA ILE A 177 -1.48 19.28 -4.70
C ILE A 177 -0.58 19.57 -3.48
N PRO A 178 -0.76 20.68 -2.73
CA PRO A 178 0.03 20.91 -1.52
C PRO A 178 -0.12 19.84 -0.44
N SER A 179 -1.30 19.23 -0.32
CA SER A 179 -1.53 18.12 0.61
C SER A 179 -0.73 16.88 0.21
N PHE A 180 -0.69 16.52 -1.07
CA PHE A 180 0.13 15.41 -1.58
C PHE A 180 1.64 15.66 -1.45
N LYS A 181 2.08 16.90 -1.66
CA LYS A 181 3.48 17.30 -1.41
C LYS A 181 3.85 17.17 0.07
N SER A 182 2.96 17.59 0.96
CA SER A 182 3.16 17.47 2.41
C SER A 182 3.20 16.01 2.85
N LEU A 183 2.33 15.18 2.31
CA LEU A 183 2.32 13.73 2.52
C LEU A 183 3.63 13.09 2.08
N SER A 184 4.09 13.39 0.87
CA SER A 184 5.33 12.83 0.32
C SER A 184 6.55 13.22 1.15
N TRP A 185 6.59 14.46 1.65
CA TRP A 185 7.67 14.93 2.52
C TRP A 185 7.67 14.22 3.88
N GLU A 186 6.49 14.06 4.49
CA GLU A 186 6.34 13.32 5.74
C GLU A 186 6.80 11.86 5.57
N ILE A 187 6.40 11.20 4.48
CA ILE A 187 6.83 9.84 4.16
C ILE A 187 8.35 9.75 4.01
N ASP A 188 8.98 10.71 3.33
CA ASP A 188 10.44 10.72 3.16
C ASP A 188 11.18 10.84 4.49
N ALA A 189 10.64 11.62 5.44
CA ALA A 189 11.21 11.75 6.77
C ALA A 189 11.23 10.41 7.54
N HIS A 190 10.17 9.60 7.40
CA HIS A 190 10.07 8.29 8.08
C HIS A 190 10.78 7.15 7.34
N THR A 191 10.92 7.24 6.01
CA THR A 191 11.56 6.19 5.20
C THR A 191 13.06 6.41 4.99
N SER A 192 13.55 7.65 5.04
CA SER A 192 14.98 7.99 4.89
C SER A 192 15.78 7.81 6.17
N SER A 193 15.12 7.79 7.33
CA SER A 193 15.75 7.60 8.65
C SER A 193 16.35 6.19 8.87
N GLY A 194 16.15 5.27 7.93
CA GLY A 194 16.80 3.94 7.90
C GLY A 194 18.08 3.86 7.06
N LYS A 195 18.57 4.98 6.48
CA LYS A 195 19.86 5.05 5.79
C LYS A 195 20.91 5.78 6.63
N VAL A 196 21.32 5.17 7.74
CA VAL A 196 22.63 5.46 8.33
C VAL A 196 23.42 4.16 8.24
N HIS A 197 24.39 4.16 7.32
CA HIS A 197 25.42 3.12 7.18
C HIS A 197 26.24 2.97 8.46
#